data_AF-A0A2M7L225-F1
#
_entry.id   AF-A0A2M7L225-F1
#
_cell.length_a   1.000
_cell.length_b   1.000
_cell.length_c   1.000
_cell.angle_alpha   90.00
_cell.angle_beta   90.00
_cell.angle_gamma   90.00
#
_symmetry.space_group_name_H-M   'P 1'
#
loop_
_entity.id
_entity.type
_entity.pdbx_description
1 polymer ?
#
loop_
_entity_poly.entity_id
_entity_poly.type
_entity_poly.pdbx_seq_one_letter_code
_entity_poly.pdbx_strand_id
1 'polypeptide(L)'
;MASKTITYADSLFFNALLAKIEGATSMVEIATFLFRTDYVSETRAQQIADALKAAAARGVQVTVVLSYSRFETDVCESNYATAAELMAGGCYVKLAPRNRTMHTKLAIIDLVDVFIGSHNLTRGALSFNNELTVYSSIRNMRERAARYFNALWDASTPFAESEPPTAMEAVHIEVVTTIPTETGVDLAFTVNHTDGVAAVAAVAAPSATLAGAPLPVPPPRQFRVVAVDTMGGEAASEVVEVA
;
A
#
# COMPACT_ATOMS: atom_id res chain seq x y z
N MET A 1 -2.42 -33.06 8.72
CA MET A 1 -3.66 -32.94 7.91
C MET A 1 -3.30 -32.82 6.45
N ALA A 2 -4.13 -33.30 5.52
CA ALA A 2 -3.93 -33.05 4.09
C ALA A 2 -3.99 -31.54 3.80
N SER A 3 -3.05 -31.02 2.99
CA SER A 3 -3.11 -29.64 2.51
C SER A 3 -4.36 -29.44 1.65
N LYS A 4 -5.01 -28.29 1.80
CA LYS A 4 -6.24 -27.95 1.09
C LYS A 4 -6.08 -26.63 0.35
N THR A 5 -6.77 -26.51 -0.78
CA THR A 5 -7.03 -25.25 -1.45
C THR A 5 -8.52 -25.16 -1.68
N ILE A 6 -9.14 -24.06 -1.25
CA ILE A 6 -10.58 -23.84 -1.27
C ILE A 6 -10.83 -22.43 -1.80
N THR A 7 -11.85 -22.24 -2.62
CA THR A 7 -12.32 -20.92 -3.03
C THR A 7 -13.53 -20.51 -2.19
N TYR A 8 -13.51 -19.30 -1.68
CA TYR A 8 -14.61 -18.67 -0.97
C TYR A 8 -15.15 -17.51 -1.82
N ALA A 9 -16.34 -17.71 -2.37
CA ALA A 9 -17.06 -16.68 -3.11
C ALA A 9 -17.87 -15.82 -2.14
N ASP A 10 -17.86 -14.50 -2.39
CA ASP A 10 -18.72 -13.52 -1.75
C ASP A 10 -18.73 -13.65 -0.21
N SER A 11 -19.94 -13.64 0.37
CA SER A 11 -20.19 -13.77 1.80
C SER A 11 -19.56 -14.98 2.50
N LEU A 12 -19.15 -16.03 1.78
CA LEU A 12 -18.51 -17.22 2.38
C LEU A 12 -17.12 -16.93 2.91
N PHE A 13 -16.41 -15.95 2.33
CA PHE A 13 -15.08 -15.56 2.77
C PHE A 13 -15.09 -15.05 4.21
N PHE A 14 -16.09 -14.23 4.56
CA PHE A 14 -16.22 -13.65 5.90
C PHE A 14 -16.23 -14.71 6.99
N ASN A 15 -17.10 -15.72 6.88
CA ASN A 15 -17.23 -16.77 7.90
C ASN A 15 -15.93 -17.58 8.04
N ALA A 16 -15.27 -17.87 6.91
CA ALA A 16 -14.03 -18.63 6.91
C ALA A 16 -12.88 -17.84 7.56
N LEU A 17 -12.73 -16.56 7.22
CA LEU A 17 -11.71 -15.70 7.80
C LEU A 17 -11.94 -15.50 9.31
N LEU A 18 -13.17 -15.17 9.71
CA LEU A 18 -13.53 -14.91 11.10
C LEU A 18 -13.22 -16.11 11.99
N ALA A 19 -13.65 -17.31 11.59
CA ALA A 19 -13.39 -18.54 12.34
C ALA A 19 -11.88 -18.82 12.50
N LYS A 20 -11.05 -18.47 11.50
CA LYS A 20 -9.59 -18.61 11.59
C LYS A 20 -8.96 -17.60 12.55
N ILE A 21 -9.42 -16.36 12.55
CA ILE A 21 -8.95 -15.33 13.49
C ILE A 21 -9.35 -15.67 14.94
N GLU A 22 -10.59 -16.11 15.15
CA GLU A 22 -11.09 -16.53 16.46
C GLU A 22 -10.34 -17.74 17.01
N GLY A 23 -9.99 -18.69 16.13
CA GLY A 23 -9.22 -19.88 16.47
C GLY A 23 -7.70 -19.69 16.50
N ALA A 24 -7.18 -18.50 16.17
CA ALA A 24 -5.74 -18.26 16.11
C ALA A 24 -5.08 -18.40 17.48
N THR A 25 -3.90 -19.01 17.50
CA THR A 25 -3.17 -19.36 18.73
C THR A 25 -1.80 -18.71 18.86
N SER A 26 -1.22 -18.21 17.77
CA SER A 26 0.14 -17.67 17.73
C SER A 26 0.22 -16.33 17.02
N MET A 27 -0.31 -16.21 15.80
CA MET A 27 -0.24 -14.97 15.04
C MET A 27 -1.36 -14.80 14.02
N VAL A 28 -1.65 -13.54 13.69
CA VAL A 28 -2.47 -13.11 12.56
C VAL A 28 -1.76 -11.98 11.85
N GLU A 29 -1.54 -12.12 10.55
CA GLU A 29 -0.95 -11.10 9.67
C GLU A 29 -1.98 -10.69 8.61
N ILE A 30 -2.31 -9.40 8.53
CA ILE A 30 -3.24 -8.86 7.53
C ILE A 30 -2.53 -7.80 6.70
N ALA A 31 -2.50 -7.94 5.38
CA ALA A 31 -2.12 -6.85 4.47
C ALA A 31 -3.27 -6.58 3.52
N THR A 32 -3.93 -5.43 3.66
CA THR A 32 -5.15 -5.13 2.89
C THR A 32 -5.20 -3.71 2.35
N PHE A 33 -5.72 -3.58 1.13
CA PHE A 33 -5.92 -2.30 0.46
C PHE A 33 -6.88 -1.39 1.23
N LEU A 34 -8.02 -1.92 1.64
CA LEU A 34 -9.03 -1.16 2.34
C LEU A 34 -9.64 -2.01 3.45
N PHE A 35 -9.51 -1.51 4.68
CA PHE A 35 -10.19 -1.98 5.86
C PHE A 35 -10.94 -0.79 6.45
N ARG A 36 -12.28 -0.85 6.44
CA ARG A 36 -13.13 0.25 6.84
C ARG A 36 -14.02 -0.15 8.01
N THR A 37 -13.88 0.52 9.16
CA THR A 37 -14.62 0.26 10.40
C THR A 37 -15.48 1.43 10.88
N ASP A 38 -15.32 2.62 10.30
CA ASP A 38 -16.03 3.87 10.63
C ASP A 38 -17.52 3.91 10.20
N TYR A 39 -18.18 2.76 10.04
CA TYR A 39 -19.60 2.71 9.68
C TYR A 39 -20.49 3.01 10.89
N VAL A 40 -21.60 3.73 10.66
CA VAL A 40 -22.59 4.04 11.72
C VAL A 40 -23.30 2.77 12.24
N SER A 41 -23.54 1.80 11.37
CA SER A 41 -24.20 0.52 11.69
C SER A 41 -23.17 -0.58 11.92
N GLU A 42 -23.53 -1.62 12.67
CA GLU A 42 -22.71 -2.83 12.77
C GLU A 42 -22.45 -3.45 11.38
N THR A 43 -21.21 -3.89 11.15
CA THR A 43 -20.80 -4.51 9.89
C THR A 43 -19.90 -5.71 10.11
N ARG A 44 -19.80 -6.58 9.10
CA ARG A 44 -18.83 -7.68 9.07
C ARG A 44 -17.37 -7.20 9.16
N ALA A 45 -17.07 -6.01 8.63
CA ALA A 45 -15.74 -5.42 8.78
C ALA A 45 -15.46 -5.10 10.25
N GLN A 46 -16.42 -4.50 10.96
CA GLN A 46 -16.31 -4.26 12.40
C GLN A 46 -16.11 -5.57 13.19
N GLN A 47 -16.87 -6.62 12.86
CA GLN A 47 -16.73 -7.93 13.51
C GLN A 47 -15.33 -8.55 13.30
N ILE A 48 -14.71 -8.37 12.13
CA ILE A 48 -13.32 -8.78 11.91
C ILE A 48 -12.38 -7.95 12.79
N ALA A 49 -12.56 -6.63 12.87
CA ALA A 49 -11.71 -5.78 13.72
C ALA A 49 -11.83 -6.17 15.20
N ASP A 50 -13.04 -6.44 15.68
CA ASP A 50 -13.28 -6.91 17.05
C ASP A 50 -12.63 -8.28 17.30
N ALA A 51 -12.70 -9.21 16.36
CA ALA A 51 -12.03 -10.51 16.47
C ALA A 51 -10.51 -10.40 16.50
N LEU A 52 -9.92 -9.47 15.73
CA LEU A 52 -8.48 -9.17 15.76
C LEU A 52 -8.07 -8.61 17.13
N LYS A 53 -8.80 -7.62 17.65
CA LYS A 53 -8.56 -7.06 18.99
C LYS A 53 -8.70 -8.14 20.08
N ALA A 54 -9.71 -9.01 19.96
CA ALA A 54 -9.89 -10.14 20.86
C ALA A 54 -8.74 -11.15 20.77
N ALA A 55 -8.18 -11.41 19.58
CA ALA A 55 -7.01 -12.25 19.42
C ALA A 55 -5.77 -11.65 20.08
N ALA A 56 -5.52 -10.35 19.88
CA ALA A 56 -4.46 -9.62 20.56
C ALA A 56 -4.59 -9.71 22.09
N ALA A 57 -5.81 -9.54 22.62
CA ALA A 57 -6.09 -9.69 24.05
C ALA A 57 -5.82 -11.11 24.60
N ARG A 58 -5.90 -12.15 23.77
CA ARG A 58 -5.51 -13.53 24.13
C ARG A 58 -3.99 -13.76 24.09
N GLY A 59 -3.20 -12.78 23.65
CA GLY A 59 -1.75 -12.90 23.48
C GLY A 59 -1.31 -13.36 22.08
N VAL A 60 -2.23 -13.42 21.11
CA VAL A 60 -1.89 -13.69 19.71
C VAL A 60 -1.21 -12.46 19.12
N GLN A 61 -0.10 -12.64 18.40
CA GLN A 61 0.56 -11.52 17.72
C GLN A 61 -0.25 -11.10 16.49
N VAL A 62 -0.94 -9.96 16.58
CA VAL A 62 -1.71 -9.41 15.46
C VAL A 62 -0.95 -8.27 14.79
N THR A 63 -0.55 -8.47 13.54
CA THR A 63 0.16 -7.46 12.73
C THR A 63 -0.67 -7.09 11.50
N VAL A 64 -0.81 -5.80 11.23
CA VAL A 64 -1.66 -5.29 10.16
C VAL A 64 -0.91 -4.24 9.35
N VAL A 65 -0.89 -4.42 8.03
CA VAL A 65 -0.44 -3.42 7.05
C VAL A 65 -1.67 -2.92 6.28
N LEU A 66 -1.89 -1.61 6.30
CA LEU A 66 -2.97 -0.97 5.56
C LEU A 66 -2.42 -0.09 4.44
N SER A 67 -3.11 -0.06 3.29
CA SER A 67 -2.69 0.83 2.19
C SER A 67 -2.79 2.28 2.64
N TYR A 68 -1.78 3.07 2.28
CA TYR A 68 -1.72 4.48 2.65
C TYR A 68 -1.18 5.35 1.51
N SER A 69 -1.58 4.98 0.30
CA SER A 69 -1.19 5.64 -0.94
C SER A 69 -1.83 7.01 -1.05
N ARG A 70 -1.03 8.05 -1.26
CA ARG A 70 -1.51 9.44 -1.47
C ARG A 70 -2.48 9.57 -2.65
N PHE A 71 -2.46 8.62 -3.58
CA PHE A 71 -3.33 8.60 -4.75
C PHE A 71 -4.77 8.15 -4.43
N GLU A 72 -5.03 7.68 -3.21
CA GLU A 72 -6.31 7.12 -2.77
C GLU A 72 -6.70 7.74 -1.41
N THR A 73 -7.08 9.02 -1.41
CA THR A 73 -7.34 9.80 -0.18
C THR A 73 -8.42 9.16 0.70
N ASP A 74 -9.54 8.73 0.10
CA ASP A 74 -10.65 8.11 0.82
C ASP A 74 -10.24 6.78 1.49
N VAL A 75 -9.34 6.04 0.84
CA VAL A 75 -8.75 4.81 1.38
C VAL A 75 -7.84 5.13 2.54
N CYS A 76 -7.02 6.19 2.43
CA CYS A 76 -6.15 6.64 3.52
C CYS A 76 -6.95 7.07 4.74
N GLU A 77 -8.01 7.86 4.58
CA GLU A 77 -8.89 8.29 5.67
C GLU A 77 -9.51 7.10 6.40
N SER A 78 -10.10 6.18 5.64
CA SER A 78 -10.73 4.97 6.19
C SER A 78 -9.71 4.09 6.93
N ASN A 79 -8.57 3.82 6.29
CA ASN A 79 -7.53 2.99 6.88
C ASN A 79 -6.87 3.66 8.09
N TYR A 80 -6.73 4.98 8.13
CA TYR A 80 -6.17 5.70 9.27
C TYR A 80 -7.09 5.57 10.49
N ALA A 81 -8.41 5.71 10.31
CA ALA A 81 -9.39 5.50 11.37
C ALA A 81 -9.36 4.04 11.89
N THR A 82 -9.35 3.07 10.99
CA THR A 82 -9.26 1.65 11.37
C THR A 82 -7.91 1.30 12.01
N ALA A 83 -6.80 1.90 11.57
CA ALA A 83 -5.48 1.73 12.19
C ALA A 83 -5.48 2.21 13.65
N ALA A 84 -6.05 3.39 13.90
CA ALA A 84 -6.18 3.92 15.26
C ALA A 84 -6.97 2.98 16.17
N GLU A 85 -8.09 2.45 15.68
CA GLU A 85 -8.93 1.50 16.40
C GLU A 85 -8.20 0.20 16.73
N LEU A 86 -7.53 -0.41 15.74
CA LEU A 86 -6.80 -1.67 15.91
C LEU A 86 -5.60 -1.50 16.85
N MET A 87 -4.86 -0.40 16.72
CA MET A 87 -3.74 -0.09 17.63
C MET A 87 -4.23 0.08 19.07
N ALA A 88 -5.36 0.78 19.28
CA ALA A 88 -5.96 0.92 20.61
C ALA A 88 -6.40 -0.42 21.20
N GLY A 89 -6.73 -1.40 20.35
CA GLY A 89 -7.03 -2.78 20.77
C GLY A 89 -5.82 -3.72 20.86
N GLY A 90 -4.59 -3.19 20.86
CA GLY A 90 -3.36 -3.97 21.08
C GLY A 90 -2.77 -4.64 19.84
N CYS A 91 -3.25 -4.31 18.64
CA CYS A 91 -2.66 -4.79 17.39
C CYS A 91 -1.44 -3.92 16.99
N TYR A 92 -0.46 -4.53 16.33
CA TYR A 92 0.65 -3.80 15.70
C TYR A 92 0.23 -3.36 14.29
N VAL A 93 0.17 -2.05 14.04
CA VAL A 93 -0.30 -1.52 12.76
C VAL A 93 0.79 -0.70 12.08
N LYS A 94 0.99 -0.95 10.79
CA LYS A 94 1.82 -0.14 9.89
C LYS A 94 1.02 0.34 8.68
N LEU A 95 1.42 1.51 8.16
CA LEU A 95 0.88 2.11 6.95
C LEU A 95 1.86 1.91 5.79
N ALA A 96 1.35 1.39 4.67
CA ALA A 96 2.14 1.11 3.48
C ALA A 96 2.72 2.39 2.85
N PRO A 97 3.79 2.31 2.04
CA PRO A 97 4.41 3.48 1.42
C PRO A 97 3.43 4.40 0.69
N ARG A 98 3.57 5.72 0.92
CA ARG A 98 2.64 6.74 0.39
C ARG A 98 2.65 6.84 -1.13
N ASN A 99 3.76 6.51 -1.78
CA ASN A 99 3.90 6.68 -3.23
C ASN A 99 3.64 5.40 -4.02
N ARG A 100 3.14 4.34 -3.37
CA ARG A 100 2.82 3.08 -4.05
C ARG A 100 1.52 2.48 -3.52
N THR A 101 0.55 2.31 -4.40
CA THR A 101 -0.72 1.67 -4.03
C THR A 101 -0.53 0.19 -3.72
N MET A 102 -0.78 -0.19 -2.47
CA MET A 102 -0.85 -1.59 -2.04
C MET A 102 -2.27 -2.12 -2.26
N HIS A 103 -2.55 -2.74 -3.40
CA HIS A 103 -3.89 -3.26 -3.71
C HIS A 103 -4.13 -4.72 -3.22
N THR A 104 -3.25 -5.25 -2.37
CA THR A 104 -3.31 -6.61 -1.84
C THR A 104 -4.51 -6.81 -0.91
N LYS A 105 -5.06 -8.02 -0.84
CA LYS A 105 -5.93 -8.48 0.25
C LYS A 105 -5.44 -9.87 0.67
N LEU A 106 -4.68 -9.90 1.74
CA LEU A 106 -3.93 -11.06 2.24
C LEU A 106 -4.19 -11.21 3.74
N ALA A 107 -4.46 -12.44 4.16
CA ALA A 107 -4.44 -12.83 5.56
C ALA A 107 -3.61 -14.11 5.73
N ILE A 108 -2.75 -14.13 6.76
CA ILE A 108 -1.99 -15.30 7.18
C ILE A 108 -2.31 -15.56 8.66
N ILE A 109 -2.71 -16.78 9.00
CA ILE A 109 -3.05 -17.18 10.37
C ILE A 109 -2.15 -18.34 10.78
N ASP A 110 -1.52 -18.21 11.95
CA ASP A 110 -0.69 -19.22 12.61
C ASP A 110 0.42 -19.82 11.72
N LEU A 111 0.90 -19.07 10.71
CA LEU A 111 1.84 -19.56 9.71
C LEU A 111 1.39 -20.89 9.07
N VAL A 112 0.08 -21.07 8.87
CA VAL A 112 -0.50 -22.27 8.25
C VAL A 112 -1.53 -21.87 7.21
N ASP A 113 -2.47 -21.01 7.58
CA ASP A 113 -3.62 -20.66 6.76
C ASP A 113 -3.34 -19.38 5.99
N VAL A 114 -3.57 -19.39 4.68
CA VAL A 114 -3.43 -18.21 3.83
C VAL A 114 -4.70 -17.94 3.05
N PHE A 115 -5.19 -16.70 3.12
CA PHE A 115 -6.24 -16.18 2.27
C PHE A 115 -5.67 -15.12 1.34
N ILE A 116 -5.94 -15.23 0.04
CA ILE A 116 -5.57 -14.22 -0.94
C ILE A 116 -6.67 -14.07 -2.00
N GLY A 117 -7.09 -12.85 -2.30
CA GLY A 117 -8.22 -12.64 -3.19
C GLY A 117 -8.58 -11.19 -3.43
N SER A 118 -9.85 -10.97 -3.81
CA SER A 118 -10.37 -9.66 -4.18
C SER A 118 -11.07 -8.91 -3.03
N HIS A 119 -11.53 -9.62 -2.00
CA HIS A 119 -12.30 -9.06 -0.90
C HIS A 119 -11.54 -7.99 -0.10
N ASN A 120 -11.94 -6.74 -0.26
CA ASN A 120 -11.62 -5.71 0.74
C ASN A 120 -12.34 -6.00 2.07
N LEU A 121 -11.85 -5.46 3.18
CA LEU A 121 -12.49 -5.59 4.48
C LEU A 121 -13.45 -4.41 4.69
N THR A 122 -14.53 -4.41 3.90
CA THR A 122 -15.55 -3.34 3.91
C THR A 122 -16.95 -3.93 3.95
N ARG A 123 -17.95 -3.10 4.29
CA ARG A 123 -19.35 -3.50 4.25
C ARG A 123 -19.78 -4.00 2.86
N GLY A 124 -19.28 -3.36 1.80
CA GLY A 124 -19.58 -3.72 0.41
C GLY A 124 -19.04 -5.09 0.05
N ALA A 125 -17.71 -5.25 0.15
CA ALA A 125 -17.03 -6.47 -0.27
C ALA A 125 -17.43 -7.71 0.54
N LEU A 126 -17.71 -7.54 1.85
CA LEU A 126 -18.05 -8.67 2.71
C LEU A 126 -19.53 -9.08 2.66
N SER A 127 -20.40 -8.30 2.01
CA SER A 127 -21.86 -8.55 2.05
C SER A 127 -22.57 -8.47 0.69
N PHE A 128 -22.09 -7.66 -0.25
CA PHE A 128 -22.88 -7.25 -1.42
C PHE A 128 -22.15 -7.39 -2.75
N ASN A 129 -20.82 -7.26 -2.77
CA ASN A 129 -20.06 -7.38 -4.02
C ASN A 129 -19.91 -8.84 -4.45
N ASN A 130 -19.68 -9.03 -5.75
CA ASN A 130 -19.21 -10.29 -6.30
C ASN A 130 -17.68 -10.36 -6.13
N GLU A 131 -17.21 -11.29 -5.31
CA GLU A 131 -15.82 -11.35 -4.85
C GLU A 131 -15.36 -12.82 -4.78
N LEU A 132 -14.06 -13.06 -4.94
CA LEU A 132 -13.51 -14.41 -4.83
C LEU A 132 -12.16 -14.38 -4.09
N THR A 133 -12.04 -15.24 -3.08
CA THR A 133 -10.79 -15.44 -2.34
C THR A 133 -10.39 -16.90 -2.35
N VAL A 134 -9.11 -17.16 -2.60
CA VAL A 134 -8.51 -18.49 -2.44
C VAL A 134 -7.97 -18.61 -1.02
N TYR A 135 -8.38 -19.66 -0.33
CA TYR A 135 -7.72 -20.17 0.87
C TYR A 135 -6.78 -21.31 0.50
N SER A 136 -5.61 -21.36 1.14
CA SER A 136 -4.74 -22.53 1.08
C SER A 136 -3.98 -22.77 2.37
N SER A 137 -3.78 -24.05 2.68
CA SER A 137 -2.81 -24.53 3.70
C SER A 137 -1.57 -25.18 3.08
N ILE A 138 -1.33 -24.94 1.79
CA ILE A 138 -0.14 -25.45 1.10
C ILE A 138 1.09 -24.65 1.54
N ARG A 139 2.10 -25.39 2.03
CA ARG A 139 3.36 -24.83 2.55
C ARG A 139 4.02 -23.81 1.62
N ASN A 140 4.10 -24.11 0.32
CA ASN A 140 4.75 -23.21 -0.65
C ASN A 140 3.99 -21.88 -0.81
N MET A 141 2.66 -21.91 -0.86
CA MET A 141 1.84 -20.71 -0.97
C MET A 141 2.02 -19.83 0.27
N ARG A 142 2.04 -20.46 1.45
CA ARG A 142 2.36 -19.78 2.70
C ARG A 142 3.74 -19.13 2.71
N GLU A 143 4.79 -19.84 2.33
CA GLU A 143 6.15 -19.29 2.35
C GLU A 143 6.30 -18.09 1.40
N ARG A 144 5.62 -18.10 0.26
CA ARG A 144 5.60 -16.97 -0.67
C ARG A 144 4.80 -15.79 -0.12
N ALA A 145 3.64 -16.07 0.47
CA ALA A 145 2.79 -15.05 1.08
C ALA A 145 3.49 -14.36 2.27
N ALA A 146 4.13 -15.12 3.16
CA ALA A 146 4.87 -14.58 4.29
C ALA A 146 6.08 -13.74 3.84
N ARG A 147 6.83 -14.18 2.82
CA ARG A 147 7.92 -13.36 2.26
C ARG A 147 7.42 -12.04 1.70
N TYR A 148 6.28 -12.06 1.01
CA TYR A 148 5.66 -10.84 0.49
C TYR A 148 5.17 -9.92 1.60
N PHE A 149 4.51 -10.48 2.63
CA PHE A 149 4.06 -9.73 3.80
C PHE A 149 5.22 -9.08 4.53
N ASN A 150 6.31 -9.81 4.80
CA ASN A 150 7.50 -9.26 5.47
C ASN A 150 8.12 -8.11 4.68
N ALA A 151 8.26 -8.25 3.35
CA ALA A 151 8.77 -7.16 2.52
C ALA A 151 7.89 -5.90 2.57
N LEU A 152 6.56 -6.07 2.61
CA LEU A 152 5.65 -4.95 2.82
C LEU A 152 5.81 -4.36 4.22
N TRP A 153 5.86 -5.19 5.26
CA TRP A 153 6.00 -4.79 6.65
C TRP A 153 7.27 -3.97 6.88
N ASP A 154 8.39 -4.40 6.31
CA ASP A 154 9.69 -3.73 6.42
C ASP A 154 9.68 -2.37 5.70
N ALA A 155 9.00 -2.28 4.56
CA ALA A 155 8.85 -1.03 3.82
C ALA A 155 7.80 -0.07 4.39
N SER A 156 7.01 -0.50 5.38
CA SER A 156 5.88 0.27 5.93
C SER A 156 6.25 1.01 7.22
N THR A 157 5.57 2.12 7.47
CA THR A 157 5.79 3.00 8.63
C THR A 157 4.88 2.61 9.79
N PRO A 158 5.38 2.50 11.04
CA PRO A 158 4.53 2.35 12.23
C PRO A 158 3.43 3.41 12.30
N PHE A 159 2.20 3.02 12.65
CA PHE A 159 1.09 3.96 12.74
C PHE A 159 1.35 5.08 13.75
N ALA A 160 2.01 4.77 14.88
CA ALA A 160 2.39 5.76 15.89
C ALA A 160 3.36 6.85 15.38
N GLU A 161 4.05 6.59 14.28
CA GLU A 161 4.98 7.51 13.60
C GLU A 161 4.36 8.12 12.33
N SER A 162 3.11 7.78 12.02
CA SER A 162 2.43 8.21 10.80
C SER A 162 1.55 9.43 11.08
N GLU A 163 1.57 10.39 10.17
CA GLU A 163 0.69 11.56 10.23
C GLU A 163 -0.72 11.23 9.69
N PRO A 164 -1.78 11.92 10.16
CA PRO A 164 -3.10 11.83 9.56
C PRO A 164 -3.07 12.17 8.07
N PRO A 165 -4.04 11.66 7.28
CA PRO A 165 -4.12 12.00 5.88
C PRO A 165 -4.45 13.49 5.77
N THR A 166 -3.49 14.26 5.27
CA THR A 166 -3.65 15.69 4.94
C THR A 166 -4.05 15.83 3.47
N ALA A 167 -4.70 16.95 3.14
CA ALA A 167 -4.95 17.32 1.76
C ALA A 167 -3.62 17.29 0.99
N MET A 168 -3.62 16.63 -0.17
CA MET A 168 -2.39 16.37 -0.91
C MET A 168 -1.79 17.68 -1.41
N GLU A 169 -0.58 18.02 -0.98
CA GLU A 169 0.22 19.02 -1.68
C GLU A 169 0.49 18.51 -3.10
N ALA A 170 0.48 19.42 -4.08
CA ALA A 170 0.71 19.03 -5.46
C ALA A 170 2.10 18.39 -5.61
N VAL A 171 2.23 17.43 -6.53
CA VAL A 171 3.56 17.00 -6.97
C VAL A 171 4.20 18.19 -7.69
N HIS A 172 5.21 18.77 -7.05
CA HIS A 172 6.02 19.84 -7.57
C HIS A 172 7.27 19.22 -8.18
N ILE A 173 7.39 19.35 -9.50
CA ILE A 173 8.59 19.05 -10.26
C ILE A 173 9.19 20.39 -10.67
N GLU A 174 10.37 20.70 -10.18
CA GLU A 174 11.08 21.94 -10.52
C GLU A 174 12.30 21.60 -11.38
N VAL A 175 12.49 22.31 -12.50
CA VAL A 175 13.70 22.18 -13.32
C VAL A 175 14.81 23.01 -12.67
N VAL A 176 15.84 22.33 -12.16
CA VAL A 176 16.97 22.97 -11.46
C VAL A 176 17.99 23.52 -12.44
N THR A 177 18.36 22.73 -13.45
CA THR A 177 19.32 23.16 -14.48
C THR A 177 18.95 22.65 -15.87
N THR A 178 19.29 23.46 -16.87
CA THR A 178 19.21 23.12 -18.29
C THR A 178 20.60 23.29 -18.90
N ILE A 179 21.18 22.21 -19.42
CA ILE A 179 22.52 22.22 -20.02
C ILE A 179 22.39 21.84 -21.49
N PRO A 180 22.59 22.78 -22.44
CA PRO A 180 22.64 22.44 -23.87
C PRO A 180 23.77 21.46 -24.18
N THR A 181 23.48 20.48 -25.03
CA THR A 181 24.44 19.51 -25.57
C THR A 181 24.41 19.55 -27.10
N GLU A 182 25.33 18.86 -27.76
CA GLU A 182 25.35 18.79 -29.22
C GLU A 182 24.06 18.20 -29.82
N THR A 183 23.39 17.32 -29.08
CA THR A 183 22.22 16.56 -29.55
C THR A 183 20.92 16.94 -28.85
N GLY A 184 20.94 17.80 -27.82
CA GLY A 184 19.74 18.14 -27.06
C GLY A 184 20.00 19.02 -25.84
N VAL A 185 19.26 18.76 -24.76
CA VAL A 185 19.45 19.40 -23.45
C VAL A 185 19.41 18.36 -22.34
N ASP A 186 20.39 18.43 -21.45
CA ASP A 186 20.40 17.71 -20.19
C ASP A 186 19.63 18.52 -19.14
N LEU A 187 18.67 17.86 -18.48
CA LEU A 187 17.80 18.42 -17.45
C LEU A 187 18.09 17.79 -16.09
N ALA A 188 18.22 18.63 -15.07
CA ALA A 188 18.18 18.20 -13.68
C ALA A 188 16.91 18.73 -13.01
N PHE A 189 16.27 17.91 -12.18
CA PHE A 189 15.02 18.26 -11.50
C PHE A 189 15.10 18.04 -10.00
N THR A 190 14.27 18.75 -9.25
CA THR A 190 13.83 18.32 -7.92
C THR A 190 12.38 17.84 -8.03
N VAL A 191 12.03 16.83 -7.24
CA VAL A 191 10.63 16.43 -7.08
C VAL A 191 10.31 16.13 -5.63
N ASN A 192 9.22 16.71 -5.13
CA ASN A 192 8.73 16.44 -3.78
C ASN A 192 8.05 15.06 -3.69
N HIS A 193 7.93 14.54 -2.48
CA HIS A 193 7.20 13.30 -2.16
C HIS A 193 7.65 12.08 -3.00
N THR A 194 8.92 11.72 -2.90
CA THR A 194 9.52 10.59 -3.64
C THR A 194 9.73 9.34 -2.79
N ASP A 195 9.35 9.36 -1.51
CA ASP A 195 9.47 8.24 -0.58
C ASP A 195 8.92 6.92 -1.16
N GLY A 196 9.80 5.97 -1.48
CA GLY A 196 9.40 4.66 -2.00
C GLY A 196 8.99 4.59 -3.48
N VAL A 197 9.29 5.63 -4.28
CA VAL A 197 9.19 5.59 -5.76
C VAL A 197 10.48 6.11 -6.37
N ALA A 198 10.93 5.48 -7.47
CA ALA A 198 12.03 6.02 -8.27
C ALA A 198 11.62 7.40 -8.82
N ALA A 199 12.28 8.45 -8.37
CA ALA A 199 11.95 9.84 -8.68
C ALA A 199 11.86 10.11 -10.20
N VAL A 200 12.65 9.38 -10.99
CA VAL A 200 12.65 9.38 -12.45
C VAL A 200 11.29 8.97 -13.04
N ALA A 201 10.60 7.99 -12.45
CA ALA A 201 9.28 7.54 -12.91
C ALA A 201 8.18 8.61 -12.70
N ALA A 202 8.36 9.52 -11.72
CA ALA A 202 7.45 10.64 -11.51
C ALA A 202 7.61 11.73 -12.58
N VAL A 203 8.81 11.87 -13.16
CA VAL A 203 9.14 12.89 -14.18
C VAL A 203 8.86 12.39 -15.61
N ALA A 204 8.99 11.09 -15.87
CA ALA A 204 8.81 10.48 -17.20
C ALA A 204 7.34 10.25 -17.62
N ALA A 205 6.37 10.91 -16.98
CA ALA A 205 4.96 10.79 -17.35
C ALA A 205 4.72 11.32 -18.79
N PRO A 206 3.88 10.67 -19.60
CA PRO A 206 3.68 10.98 -21.03
C PRO A 206 3.06 12.37 -21.31
N SER A 207 2.76 13.16 -20.28
CA SER A 207 2.10 14.47 -20.39
C SER A 207 2.82 15.60 -19.64
N ALA A 208 4.12 15.44 -19.34
CA ALA A 208 4.89 16.47 -18.67
C ALA A 208 4.89 17.78 -19.48
N THR A 209 4.38 18.86 -18.90
CA THR A 209 4.34 20.19 -19.52
C THR A 209 5.51 21.01 -19.02
N LEU A 210 6.43 21.40 -19.92
CA LEU A 210 7.61 22.22 -19.58
C LEU A 210 7.35 23.73 -19.72
N ALA A 211 6.10 24.16 -19.69
CA ALA A 211 5.73 25.57 -19.85
C ALA A 211 6.27 26.40 -18.67
N GLY A 212 7.06 27.44 -18.96
CA GLY A 212 7.68 28.30 -17.95
C GLY A 212 9.04 27.81 -17.42
N ALA A 213 9.52 26.64 -17.84
CA ALA A 213 10.86 26.19 -17.51
C ALA A 213 11.93 27.07 -18.21
N PRO A 214 13.10 27.30 -17.60
CA PRO A 214 14.19 28.10 -18.17
C PRO A 214 14.91 27.33 -19.29
N LEU A 215 14.19 27.03 -20.37
CA LEU A 215 14.72 26.32 -21.53
C LEU A 215 15.49 27.27 -22.45
N PRO A 216 16.54 26.77 -23.15
CA PRO A 216 17.17 27.51 -24.23
C PRO A 216 16.15 27.92 -25.29
N VAL A 217 16.34 29.11 -25.89
CA VAL A 217 15.52 29.60 -27.01
C VAL A 217 16.36 29.58 -28.28
N PRO A 218 15.94 28.87 -29.36
CA PRO A 218 14.68 28.12 -29.51
C PRO A 218 14.66 26.80 -28.72
N PRO A 219 13.46 26.29 -28.36
CA PRO A 219 13.34 25.08 -27.56
C PRO A 219 13.98 23.86 -28.28
N PRO A 220 14.74 23.03 -27.56
CA PRO A 220 15.38 21.85 -28.12
C PRO A 220 14.36 20.83 -28.62
N ARG A 221 14.77 20.00 -29.59
CA ARG A 221 13.95 18.90 -30.13
C ARG A 221 14.01 17.61 -29.30
N GLN A 222 15.02 17.49 -28.43
CA GLN A 222 15.28 16.30 -27.62
C GLN A 222 15.78 16.73 -26.23
N PHE A 223 15.36 15.99 -25.20
CA PHE A 223 15.74 16.22 -23.81
C PHE A 223 16.17 14.91 -23.15
N ARG A 224 17.09 15.00 -22.20
CA ARG A 224 17.56 13.88 -21.39
C ARG A 224 17.51 14.26 -19.91
N VAL A 225 16.96 13.38 -19.07
CA VAL A 225 17.06 13.53 -17.60
C VAL A 225 18.44 13.02 -17.17
N VAL A 226 19.23 13.85 -16.49
CA VAL A 226 20.57 13.47 -16.02
C VAL A 226 20.69 13.36 -14.50
N ALA A 227 19.79 14.02 -13.76
CA ALA A 227 19.74 13.94 -12.30
C ALA A 227 18.33 14.27 -11.78
N VAL A 228 17.93 13.57 -10.71
CA VAL A 228 16.75 13.91 -9.92
C VAL A 228 17.14 13.99 -8.45
N ASP A 229 17.02 15.18 -7.86
CA ASP A 229 17.22 15.40 -6.44
C ASP A 229 15.91 15.14 -5.68
N THR A 230 16.00 14.33 -4.63
CA THR A 230 14.87 13.94 -3.79
C THR A 230 14.97 14.65 -2.45
N MET A 231 14.00 15.49 -2.13
CA MET A 231 13.90 16.13 -0.81
C MET A 231 13.67 15.06 0.28
N GLY A 232 14.75 14.45 0.78
CA GLY A 232 14.72 13.43 1.85
C GLY A 232 15.51 12.14 1.62
N GLY A 233 16.19 11.96 0.47
CA GLY A 233 16.94 10.71 0.15
C GLY A 233 18.13 10.92 -0.80
N GLU A 234 18.96 9.89 -1.00
CA GLU A 234 20.12 9.93 -1.91
C GLU A 234 19.71 10.23 -3.36
N ALA A 235 20.41 11.17 -3.99
CA ALA A 235 20.18 11.56 -5.38
C ALA A 235 20.34 10.35 -6.33
N ALA A 236 19.33 10.12 -7.19
CA ALA A 236 19.37 9.08 -8.20
C ALA A 236 19.56 9.71 -9.59
N SER A 237 20.56 9.23 -10.34
CA SER A 237 20.78 9.59 -11.74
C SER A 237 20.42 8.42 -12.64
N GLU A 238 19.46 8.61 -13.55
CA GLU A 238 19.13 7.64 -14.59
C GLU A 238 18.93 8.38 -15.91
N VAL A 239 19.50 7.82 -16.97
CA VAL A 239 19.43 8.38 -18.32
C VAL A 239 18.12 7.94 -18.95
N VAL A 240 17.18 8.88 -19.10
CA VAL A 240 15.93 8.63 -19.83
C VAL A 240 15.99 9.35 -21.16
N GLU A 241 15.99 8.58 -22.25
CA GLU A 241 15.72 9.08 -23.59
C GLU A 241 14.19 9.08 -23.80
N VAL A 242 13.60 10.27 -23.92
CA VAL A 242 12.19 10.42 -24.31
C VAL A 242 12.16 10.66 -25.82
N ALA A 243 11.52 9.75 -26.56
CA ALA A 243 11.39 9.78 -28.02
C ALA A 243 10.42 10.87 -28.50
#